data_AF-A0A9X0BPH5-F1
#
_entry.id   AF-A0A9X0BPH5-F1
#
_cell.length_a   1.000
_cell.length_b   1.000
_cell.length_c   1.000
_cell.angle_alpha   90.00
_cell.angle_beta   90.00
_cell.angle_gamma   90.00
#
_symmetry.space_group_name_H-M   'P 1'
#
loop_
_entity.id
_entity.type
_entity.pdbx_description
1 polymer ?
#
loop_
_entity_poly.entity_id
_entity_poly.type
_entity_poly.pdbx_seq_one_letter_code
_entity_poly.pdbx_strand_id
1 'polypeptide(L)'
;MSPQKSTISSKLAMAPDHPIQQPNTPGFCALRLENLEHQTSTTKSELMASIAADICATFISIAKYSEEGVLQAQHTSVIDKVIQTIRDTDVKQRHLLDRQVLRLRKERKWIRKKYSRLAGQADGLSRAYQTKMRQLTISLREAREEVAHLWRERDMLLACLKKDVIEEGVSNDNADGEFEVDAAAEDVDGEYEIE
;
A
#
# COMPACT_ATOMS: atom_id res chain seq x y z
N MET A 1 -11.21 76.33 76.98
CA MET A 1 -11.70 74.97 76.64
C MET A 1 -10.61 74.24 75.86
N SER A 2 -10.32 73.00 76.25
CA SER A 2 -9.67 71.92 75.48
C SER A 2 -10.62 70.70 75.59
N PRO A 3 -10.51 69.61 74.79
CA PRO A 3 -9.41 69.15 73.93
C PRO A 3 -9.87 69.09 72.43
N GLN A 4 -9.34 68.31 71.46
CA GLN A 4 -8.34 67.22 71.44
C GLN A 4 -7.67 67.07 70.06
N LYS A 5 -6.68 66.17 69.95
CA LYS A 5 -6.09 65.64 68.70
C LYS A 5 -7.01 64.62 68.02
N SER A 6 -6.88 64.49 66.70
CA SER A 6 -6.74 63.16 66.06
C SER A 6 -5.90 63.23 64.77
N THR A 7 -4.75 62.54 64.78
CA THR A 7 -3.95 62.26 63.59
C THR A 7 -4.52 61.02 62.93
N ILE A 8 -5.10 61.12 61.73
CA ILE A 8 -5.54 59.94 60.98
C ILE A 8 -4.45 59.57 59.97
N SER A 9 -3.66 58.57 60.34
CA SER A 9 -2.70 57.90 59.45
C SER A 9 -3.45 57.10 58.39
N SER A 10 -3.51 57.60 57.16
CA SER A 10 -4.08 56.86 56.02
C SER A 10 -3.05 55.85 55.50
N LYS A 11 -2.90 54.74 56.23
CA LYS A 11 -2.18 53.55 55.76
C LYS A 11 -3.08 52.83 54.74
N LEU A 12 -3.07 53.30 53.50
CA LEU A 12 -3.89 52.71 52.45
C LEU A 12 -3.43 51.27 52.18
N ALA A 13 -4.38 50.34 52.15
CA ALA A 13 -4.10 48.91 52.15
C ALA A 13 -3.37 48.47 50.87
N MET A 14 -2.40 47.57 51.04
CA MET A 14 -1.89 46.77 49.92
C MET A 14 -3.06 45.97 49.34
N ALA A 15 -3.25 46.03 48.03
CA ALA A 15 -4.13 45.09 47.35
C ALA A 15 -3.57 43.67 47.57
N PRO A 16 -4.39 42.66 47.92
CA PRO A 16 -3.99 41.28 47.78
C PRO A 16 -4.02 40.94 46.29
N ASP A 17 -2.87 41.07 45.64
CA ASP A 17 -2.61 40.33 44.40
C ASP A 17 -2.66 38.84 44.74
N HIS A 18 -3.85 38.27 44.63
CA HIS A 18 -4.06 36.84 44.64
C HIS A 18 -4.08 36.36 43.20
N PRO A 19 -2.96 35.85 42.66
CA PRO A 19 -3.03 34.90 41.57
C PRO A 19 -3.76 33.67 42.14
N ILE A 20 -5.08 33.65 41.98
CA ILE A 20 -5.89 32.47 42.29
C ILE A 20 -5.43 31.39 41.32
N GLN A 21 -4.45 30.61 41.75
CA GLN A 21 -4.15 29.31 41.16
C GLN A 21 -5.41 28.47 41.37
N GLN A 22 -6.29 28.48 40.36
CA GLN A 22 -7.44 27.61 40.34
C GLN A 22 -6.92 26.17 40.48
N PRO A 23 -7.46 25.38 41.42
CA PRO A 23 -6.99 24.01 41.59
C PRO A 23 -7.22 23.25 40.28
N ASN A 24 -6.16 22.63 39.76
CA ASN A 24 -6.18 21.82 38.53
C ASN A 24 -6.95 20.49 38.69
N THR A 25 -7.93 20.43 39.60
CA THR A 25 -8.75 19.25 39.84
C THR A 25 -9.68 19.05 38.63
N PRO A 26 -9.59 17.93 37.90
CA PRO A 26 -10.42 17.70 36.74
C PRO A 26 -11.91 17.63 37.14
N GLY A 27 -12.72 18.45 36.48
CA GLY A 27 -14.19 18.40 36.63
C GLY A 27 -14.77 17.11 36.04
N PHE A 28 -16.05 16.85 36.33
CA PHE A 28 -16.75 15.62 35.93
C PHE A 28 -16.62 15.26 34.44
N CYS A 29 -16.68 16.25 33.53
CA CYS A 29 -16.49 16.02 32.10
C CYS A 29 -15.06 15.57 31.73
N ALA A 30 -14.04 16.02 32.46
CA ALA A 30 -12.66 15.58 32.24
C ALA A 30 -12.42 14.17 32.79
N LEU A 31 -12.99 13.83 33.96
CA LEU A 31 -12.94 12.46 34.51
C LEU A 31 -13.60 11.44 33.57
N ARG A 32 -14.69 11.80 32.89
CA ARG A 32 -15.33 10.96 31.87
C ARG A 32 -14.42 10.61 30.68
N LEU A 33 -13.37 11.39 30.43
CA LEU A 33 -12.41 11.16 29.34
C LEU A 33 -11.22 10.27 29.75
N GLU A 34 -11.03 9.99 31.04
CA GLU A 34 -9.85 9.29 31.56
C GLU A 34 -9.69 7.86 30.99
N ASN A 35 -10.81 7.18 30.72
CA ASN A 35 -10.85 5.83 30.16
C ASN A 35 -11.15 5.79 28.65
N LEU A 36 -10.98 6.89 27.92
CA LEU A 36 -11.38 6.99 26.52
C LEU A 36 -10.66 5.96 25.63
N GLU A 37 -9.37 5.67 25.87
CA GLU A 37 -8.57 4.78 25.00
C GLU A 37 -9.21 3.39 24.82
N HIS A 38 -9.67 2.79 25.93
CA HIS A 38 -10.23 1.43 26.01
C HIS A 38 -11.65 1.27 25.43
N GLN A 39 -12.31 2.37 25.04
CA GLN A 39 -13.70 2.35 24.55
C GLN A 39 -13.81 2.01 23.05
N THR A 40 -14.98 1.50 22.63
CA THR A 40 -15.27 1.23 21.20
C THR A 40 -15.52 2.53 20.44
N SER A 41 -15.46 2.49 19.10
CA SER A 41 -15.70 3.71 18.30
C SER A 41 -17.10 4.29 18.50
N THR A 42 -18.12 3.44 18.71
CA THR A 42 -19.50 3.86 18.94
C THR A 42 -19.63 4.58 20.29
N THR A 43 -19.13 3.97 21.38
CA THR A 43 -19.22 4.58 22.72
C THR A 43 -18.37 5.84 22.85
N LYS A 44 -17.21 5.91 22.17
CA LYS A 44 -16.45 7.15 21.98
C LYS A 44 -17.31 8.25 21.35
N SER A 45 -18.03 7.93 20.26
CA SER A 45 -18.89 8.89 19.56
C SER A 45 -20.06 9.38 20.42
N GLU A 46 -20.73 8.48 21.14
CA GLU A 46 -21.82 8.81 22.06
C GLU A 46 -21.33 9.67 23.23
N LEU A 47 -20.16 9.35 23.80
CA LEU A 47 -19.54 10.13 24.86
C LEU A 47 -19.16 11.54 24.38
N MET A 48 -18.56 11.68 23.19
CA MET A 48 -18.27 13.00 22.60
C MET A 48 -19.55 13.80 22.36
N ALA A 49 -20.62 13.17 21.87
CA ALA A 49 -21.91 13.83 21.65
C ALA A 49 -22.55 14.33 22.95
N SER A 50 -22.50 13.53 24.02
CA SER A 50 -22.99 13.96 25.35
C SER A 50 -22.14 15.10 25.92
N ILE A 51 -20.81 15.03 25.86
CA ILE A 51 -19.94 16.12 26.33
C ILE A 51 -20.16 17.40 25.51
N ALA A 52 -20.38 17.29 24.20
CA ALA A 52 -20.72 18.43 23.35
C ALA A 52 -22.08 19.05 23.74
N ALA A 53 -23.08 18.23 24.07
CA ALA A 53 -24.37 18.71 24.58
C ALA A 53 -24.22 19.43 25.93
N ASP A 54 -23.43 18.90 26.86
CA ASP A 54 -23.13 19.51 28.16
C ASP A 54 -22.44 20.89 27.99
N ILE A 55 -21.47 20.98 27.07
CA ILE A 55 -20.77 22.23 26.72
C ILE A 55 -21.73 23.26 26.10
N CYS A 56 -22.58 22.84 25.15
CA CYS A 56 -23.58 23.71 24.54
C CYS A 56 -24.60 24.23 25.56
N ALA A 57 -25.13 23.35 26.42
CA ALA A 57 -26.06 23.73 27.49
C ALA A 57 -25.41 24.71 28.49
N THR A 58 -24.12 24.53 28.78
CA THR A 58 -23.33 25.44 29.62
C THR A 58 -23.22 26.82 28.97
N PHE A 59 -22.82 26.92 27.70
CA PHE A 59 -22.73 28.23 27.01
C PHE A 59 -24.09 28.94 26.88
N ILE A 60 -25.17 28.20 26.60
CA ILE A 60 -26.54 28.75 26.58
C ILE A 60 -26.93 29.31 27.96
N SER A 61 -26.59 28.60 29.04
CA SER A 61 -26.92 29.03 30.41
C SER A 61 -26.13 30.28 30.80
N ILE A 62 -24.84 30.36 30.44
CA ILE A 62 -24.01 31.54 30.67
C ILE A 62 -24.55 32.75 29.88
N ALA A 63 -24.95 32.56 28.61
CA ALA A 63 -25.53 33.63 27.81
C ALA A 63 -26.78 34.22 28.49
N LYS A 64 -27.71 33.37 28.95
CA LYS A 64 -28.90 33.81 29.72
C LYS A 64 -28.53 34.59 30.97
N TYR A 65 -27.63 34.07 31.81
CA TYR A 65 -27.21 34.79 33.02
C TYR A 65 -26.44 36.09 32.72
N SER A 66 -25.86 36.25 31.53
CA SER A 66 -25.25 37.51 31.09
C SER A 66 -26.31 38.51 30.59
N GLU A 67 -27.32 38.05 29.85
CA GLU A 67 -28.49 38.86 29.44
C GLU A 67 -29.30 39.35 30.66
N GLU A 68 -29.43 38.52 31.70
CA GLU A 68 -30.04 38.85 33.00
C GLU A 68 -29.18 39.80 33.86
N GLY A 69 -27.96 40.13 33.43
CA GLY A 69 -27.03 41.01 34.16
C GLY A 69 -26.35 40.38 35.38
N VAL A 70 -26.58 39.09 35.64
CA VAL A 70 -25.95 38.32 36.74
C VAL A 70 -24.47 38.08 36.44
N LEU A 71 -24.11 37.85 35.17
CA LEU A 71 -22.73 37.70 34.71
C LEU A 71 -22.26 38.93 33.93
N GLN A 72 -21.26 39.61 34.48
CA GLN A 72 -20.52 40.69 33.82
C GLN A 72 -19.41 40.15 32.91
N ALA A 73 -18.98 40.95 31.93
CA ALA A 73 -17.95 40.56 30.95
C ALA A 73 -16.63 40.07 31.56
N GLN A 74 -16.25 40.56 32.75
CA GLN A 74 -15.08 40.08 33.49
C GLN A 74 -15.19 38.58 33.84
N HIS A 75 -16.40 38.09 34.17
CA HIS A 75 -16.65 36.68 34.51
C HIS A 75 -16.62 35.77 33.27
N THR A 76 -17.00 36.28 32.10
CA THR A 76 -17.04 35.51 30.85
C THR A 76 -15.69 35.44 30.14
N SER A 77 -14.70 36.27 30.51
CA SER A 77 -13.36 36.30 29.89
C SER A 77 -12.59 34.96 29.84
N VAL A 78 -12.95 34.00 30.69
CA VAL A 78 -12.38 32.64 30.69
C VAL A 78 -12.90 31.80 29.52
N ILE A 79 -14.11 32.09 29.02
CA ILE A 79 -14.75 31.39 27.90
C ILE A 79 -13.98 31.62 26.60
N ASP A 80 -13.50 32.84 26.37
CA ASP A 80 -12.71 33.16 25.18
C ASP A 80 -11.43 32.31 25.12
N LYS A 81 -10.81 32.02 26.27
CA LYS A 81 -9.66 31.11 26.37
C LYS A 81 -10.02 29.67 26.02
N VAL A 82 -11.20 29.19 26.45
CA VAL A 82 -11.71 27.85 26.09
C VAL A 82 -11.96 27.76 24.59
N ILE A 83 -12.67 28.73 24.01
CA ILE A 83 -12.96 28.81 22.57
C ILE A 83 -11.67 28.86 21.76
N GLN A 84 -10.70 29.68 22.17
CA GLN A 84 -9.40 29.79 21.51
C GLN A 84 -8.61 28.47 21.56
N THR A 85 -8.58 27.81 22.73
CA THR A 85 -7.89 26.52 22.90
C THR A 85 -8.47 25.43 21.99
N ILE A 86 -9.80 25.37 21.85
CA ILE A 86 -10.48 24.44 20.95
C ILE A 86 -10.06 24.72 19.49
N ARG A 87 -10.14 25.98 19.05
CA ARG A 87 -9.76 26.41 17.68
C ARG A 87 -8.31 26.06 17.35
N ASP A 88 -7.38 26.38 18.24
CA ASP A 88 -5.94 26.14 18.01
C ASP A 88 -5.59 24.64 17.96
N THR A 89 -6.30 23.82 18.73
CA THR A 89 -6.10 22.36 18.74
C THR A 89 -6.62 21.71 17.46
N ASP A 90 -7.81 22.11 17.03
CA ASP A 90 -8.46 21.69 15.78
C ASP A 90 -7.62 22.04 14.54
N VAL A 91 -7.09 23.27 14.46
CA VAL A 91 -6.16 23.68 13.39
C VAL A 91 -4.89 22.83 13.36
N LYS A 92 -4.28 22.55 14.53
CA LYS A 92 -3.08 21.68 14.61
C LYS A 92 -3.36 20.26 14.14
N GLN A 93 -4.49 19.67 14.55
CA GLN A 93 -4.87 18.32 14.14
C GLN A 93 -5.15 18.23 12.63
N ARG A 94 -5.87 19.20 12.04
CA ARG A 94 -6.06 19.27 10.57
C ARG A 94 -4.73 19.29 9.83
N HIS A 95 -3.80 20.17 10.22
CA HIS A 95 -2.49 20.26 9.57
C HIS A 95 -1.65 18.98 9.66
N LEU A 96 -1.75 18.22 10.75
CA LEU A 96 -1.09 16.91 10.86
C LEU A 96 -1.69 15.88 9.90
N LEU A 97 -3.03 15.82 9.83
CA LEU A 97 -3.75 14.94 8.90
C LEU A 97 -3.48 15.31 7.44
N ASP A 98 -3.51 16.59 7.07
CA ASP A 98 -3.17 17.06 5.73
C ASP A 98 -1.74 16.66 5.32
N ARG A 99 -0.76 16.83 6.22
CA ARG A 99 0.62 16.37 6.00
C ARG A 99 0.69 14.86 5.79
N GLN A 100 -0.07 14.07 6.54
CA GLN A 100 -0.14 12.62 6.35
C GLN A 100 -0.79 12.23 5.02
N VAL A 101 -1.92 12.83 4.65
CA VAL A 101 -2.58 12.64 3.36
C VAL A 101 -1.66 13.02 2.19
N LEU A 102 -0.91 14.12 2.30
CA LEU A 102 0.07 14.52 1.29
C LEU A 102 1.24 13.54 1.16
N ARG A 103 1.77 13.00 2.28
CA ARG A 103 2.80 11.94 2.26
C ARG A 103 2.28 10.69 1.56
N LEU A 104 1.13 10.16 1.98
CA LEU A 104 0.51 8.96 1.41
C LEU A 104 0.16 9.14 -0.09
N ARG A 105 -0.27 10.34 -0.51
CA ARG A 105 -0.49 10.66 -1.94
C ARG A 105 0.80 10.61 -2.76
N LYS A 106 1.92 11.14 -2.23
CA LYS A 106 3.24 11.09 -2.89
C LYS A 106 3.74 9.65 -3.00
N GLU A 107 3.66 8.89 -1.91
CA GLU A 107 4.05 7.49 -1.84
C GLU A 107 3.24 6.63 -2.83
N ARG A 108 1.90 6.72 -2.80
CA ARG A 108 1.02 6.03 -3.76
C ARG A 108 1.37 6.35 -5.22
N LYS A 109 1.73 7.61 -5.53
CA LYS A 109 2.16 8.02 -6.87
C LYS A 109 3.52 7.40 -7.24
N TRP A 110 4.47 7.34 -6.31
CA TRP A 110 5.77 6.70 -6.50
C TRP A 110 5.64 5.19 -6.72
N ILE A 111 4.88 4.50 -5.87
CA ILE A 111 4.56 3.07 -5.99
C ILE A 111 3.96 2.78 -7.36
N ARG A 112 2.91 3.51 -7.77
CA ARG A 112 2.28 3.35 -9.10
C ARG A 112 3.28 3.51 -10.25
N LYS A 113 4.21 4.48 -10.17
CA LYS A 113 5.25 4.68 -11.18
C LYS A 113 6.26 3.52 -11.20
N LYS A 114 6.63 2.96 -10.04
CA LYS A 114 7.52 1.80 -9.92
C LYS A 114 6.88 0.55 -10.55
N TYR A 115 5.63 0.24 -10.22
CA TYR A 115 4.89 -0.88 -10.82
C TYR A 115 4.70 -0.73 -12.34
N SER A 116 4.35 0.47 -12.82
CA SER A 116 4.22 0.72 -14.26
C SER A 116 5.52 0.48 -15.03
N ARG A 117 6.69 0.83 -14.45
CA ARG A 117 8.00 0.52 -15.04
C ARG A 117 8.27 -0.98 -15.09
N LEU A 118 7.98 -1.70 -14.00
CA LEU A 118 8.18 -3.15 -13.92
C LEU A 118 7.27 -3.90 -14.93
N ALA A 119 6.00 -3.50 -15.04
CA ALA A 119 5.08 -4.06 -16.03
C ALA A 119 5.61 -3.87 -17.46
N GLY A 120 6.06 -2.65 -17.82
CA GLY A 120 6.65 -2.38 -19.13
C GLY A 120 7.91 -3.21 -19.42
N GLN A 121 8.72 -3.53 -18.40
CA GLN A 121 9.87 -4.44 -18.55
C GLN A 121 9.44 -5.90 -18.77
N ALA A 122 8.44 -6.38 -18.03
CA ALA A 122 7.88 -7.72 -18.20
C ALA A 122 7.23 -7.89 -19.58
N ASP A 123 6.46 -6.90 -20.04
CA ASP A 123 5.85 -6.89 -21.37
C ASP A 123 6.90 -6.88 -22.50
N GLY A 124 8.04 -6.20 -22.28
CA GLY A 124 9.18 -6.19 -23.20
C GLY A 124 9.83 -7.58 -23.30
N LEU A 125 10.09 -8.21 -22.15
CA LEU A 125 10.66 -9.56 -22.09
C LEU A 125 9.72 -10.60 -22.71
N SER A 126 8.42 -10.52 -22.42
CA SER A 126 7.40 -11.41 -22.99
C SER A 126 7.36 -11.32 -24.53
N ARG A 127 7.36 -10.11 -25.10
CA ARG A 127 7.43 -9.91 -26.56
C ARG A 127 8.74 -10.43 -27.18
N ALA A 128 9.88 -10.23 -26.52
CA ALA A 128 11.16 -10.76 -26.98
C ALA A 128 11.17 -12.30 -26.98
N TYR A 129 10.64 -12.92 -25.93
CA TYR A 129 10.51 -14.38 -25.81
C TYR A 129 9.57 -14.96 -26.87
N GLN A 130 8.38 -14.36 -27.07
CA GLN A 130 7.45 -14.76 -28.14
C GLN A 130 8.09 -14.67 -29.53
N THR A 131 8.91 -13.65 -29.78
CA THR A 131 9.61 -13.48 -31.06
C THR A 131 10.64 -14.59 -31.28
N LYS A 132 11.48 -14.89 -30.26
CA LYS A 132 12.42 -16.01 -30.31
C LYS A 132 11.71 -17.35 -30.50
N MET A 133 10.62 -17.59 -29.79
CA MET A 133 9.86 -18.85 -29.89
C MET A 133 9.29 -19.06 -31.30
N ARG A 134 8.79 -18.00 -31.95
CA ARG A 134 8.35 -18.06 -33.36
C ARG A 134 9.49 -18.38 -34.31
N GLN A 135 10.66 -17.74 -34.14
CA GLN A 135 11.85 -18.02 -34.94
C GLN A 135 12.29 -19.48 -34.79
N LEU A 136 12.42 -19.98 -33.56
CA LEU A 136 12.77 -21.38 -33.28
C LEU A 136 11.75 -22.36 -33.88
N THR A 137 10.45 -22.05 -33.83
CA THR A 137 9.39 -22.87 -34.43
C THR A 137 9.50 -22.94 -35.96
N ILE A 138 9.91 -21.85 -36.61
CA ILE A 138 10.15 -21.80 -38.05
C ILE A 138 11.39 -22.63 -38.40
N SER A 139 12.54 -22.36 -37.77
CA SER A 139 13.78 -23.08 -38.06
C SER A 139 13.72 -24.59 -37.74
N LEU A 140 12.95 -24.98 -36.72
CA LEU A 140 12.68 -26.39 -36.42
C LEU A 140 11.79 -27.06 -37.48
N ARG A 141 10.89 -26.32 -38.13
CA ARG A 141 10.14 -26.82 -39.29
C ARG A 141 11.05 -26.97 -40.50
N GLU A 142 11.80 -25.93 -40.84
CA GLU A 142 12.75 -25.93 -41.96
C GLU A 142 13.74 -27.10 -41.84
N ALA A 143 14.34 -27.30 -40.67
CA ALA A 143 15.24 -28.43 -40.42
C ALA A 143 14.57 -29.81 -40.56
N ARG A 144 13.28 -29.94 -40.18
CA ARG A 144 12.52 -31.19 -40.39
C ARG A 144 12.20 -31.45 -41.85
N GLU A 145 11.89 -30.39 -42.61
CA GLU A 145 11.64 -30.48 -44.05
C GLU A 145 12.91 -30.85 -44.83
N GLU A 146 14.07 -30.29 -44.43
CA GLU A 146 15.40 -30.63 -44.96
C GLU A 146 15.78 -32.09 -44.65
N VAL A 147 15.61 -32.55 -43.41
CA VAL A 147 15.82 -33.96 -43.05
C VAL A 147 14.91 -34.87 -43.89
N ALA A 148 13.62 -34.54 -44.01
CA ALA A 148 12.70 -35.31 -44.84
C ALA A 148 13.05 -35.27 -46.35
N HIS A 149 13.76 -34.25 -46.83
CA HIS A 149 14.32 -34.22 -48.18
C HIS A 149 15.50 -35.19 -48.32
N LEU A 150 16.50 -35.09 -47.45
CA LEU A 150 17.69 -35.94 -47.46
C LEU A 150 17.37 -37.43 -47.32
N TRP A 151 16.37 -37.80 -46.51
CA TRP A 151 15.89 -39.18 -46.41
C TRP A 151 15.31 -39.69 -47.74
N ARG A 152 14.50 -38.88 -48.44
CA ARG A 152 13.97 -39.23 -49.76
C ARG A 152 15.07 -39.38 -50.81
N GLU A 153 16.08 -38.51 -50.81
CA GLU A 153 17.24 -38.63 -51.70
C GLU A 153 18.01 -39.92 -51.43
N ARG A 154 18.31 -40.23 -50.16
CA ARG A 154 18.99 -41.47 -49.78
C ARG A 154 18.20 -42.72 -50.18
N ASP A 155 16.87 -42.71 -50.01
CA ASP A 155 16.02 -43.84 -50.39
C ASP A 155 15.97 -44.03 -51.92
N MET A 156 15.95 -42.94 -52.70
CA MET A 156 16.09 -43.02 -54.16
C MET A 156 17.45 -43.58 -54.60
N LEU A 157 18.55 -43.13 -53.99
CA LEU A 157 19.90 -43.64 -54.30
C LEU A 157 20.04 -45.13 -53.97
N LEU A 158 19.49 -45.59 -52.83
CA LEU A 158 19.45 -47.01 -52.48
C LEU A 158 18.58 -47.82 -53.46
N ALA A 159 17.50 -47.25 -53.99
CA ALA A 159 16.66 -47.91 -54.98
C ALA A 159 17.34 -48.01 -56.36
N CYS A 160 18.17 -47.04 -56.75
CA CYS A 160 19.04 -47.14 -57.93
C CYS A 160 20.08 -48.24 -57.76
N LEU A 161 20.88 -48.19 -56.67
CA LEU A 161 21.89 -49.21 -56.35
C LEU A 161 21.33 -50.64 -56.36
N LYS A 162 20.13 -50.86 -55.81
CA LYS A 162 19.47 -52.17 -55.84
C LYS A 162 19.08 -52.63 -57.24
N LYS A 163 18.76 -51.73 -58.17
CA LYS A 163 18.46 -52.09 -59.57
C LYS A 163 19.73 -52.45 -60.32
N ASP A 164 20.79 -51.66 -60.16
CA ASP A 164 22.08 -51.89 -60.83
C ASP A 164 22.65 -53.28 -60.43
N VAL A 165 22.56 -53.64 -59.15
CA VAL A 165 22.95 -54.98 -58.65
C VAL A 165 22.07 -56.12 -59.21
N ILE A 166 20.79 -55.87 -59.47
CA ILE A 166 19.90 -56.88 -60.09
C ILE A 166 20.21 -57.01 -61.60
N GLU A 167 20.51 -55.91 -62.30
CA GLU A 167 20.89 -55.96 -63.72
C GLU A 167 22.25 -56.64 -63.94
N GLU A 168 23.24 -56.47 -63.05
CA GLU A 168 24.45 -57.29 -63.06
C GLU A 168 24.19 -58.75 -62.64
N GLY A 169 23.28 -58.98 -61.68
CA GLY A 169 22.92 -60.32 -61.18
C GLY A 169 22.22 -61.22 -62.21
N VAL A 170 21.46 -60.66 -63.17
CA VAL A 170 20.82 -61.42 -64.25
C VAL A 170 21.83 -61.92 -65.31
N SER A 171 23.12 -61.54 -65.21
CA SER A 171 24.18 -62.03 -66.08
C SER A 171 24.98 -63.23 -65.54
N ASN A 172 24.66 -63.77 -64.35
CA ASN A 172 25.38 -64.93 -63.79
C ASN A 172 24.45 -65.95 -63.12
N ASP A 173 24.22 -67.07 -63.80
CA ASP A 173 23.91 -68.33 -63.13
C ASP A 173 25.12 -68.72 -62.26
N ASN A 174 25.00 -68.56 -60.93
CA ASN A 174 25.19 -69.64 -59.93
C ASN A 174 25.50 -69.13 -58.50
N ALA A 175 25.24 -70.05 -57.56
CA ALA A 175 25.77 -70.17 -56.20
C ALA A 175 24.99 -69.49 -55.06
N ASP A 176 24.40 -70.37 -54.25
CA ASP A 176 23.96 -70.17 -52.87
C ASP A 176 24.89 -69.30 -52.01
N GLY A 177 24.28 -68.53 -51.12
CA GLY A 177 24.97 -67.73 -50.12
C GLY A 177 23.99 -67.07 -49.16
N GLU A 178 23.36 -67.85 -48.27
CA GLU A 178 22.61 -67.31 -47.14
C GLU A 178 23.54 -66.44 -46.28
N PHE A 179 23.15 -65.20 -46.03
CA PHE A 179 23.83 -64.34 -45.05
C PHE A 179 22.78 -63.51 -44.29
N GLU A 180 22.33 -64.06 -43.17
CA GLU A 180 21.61 -63.29 -42.15
C GLU A 180 22.54 -62.19 -41.61
N VAL A 181 22.01 -60.96 -41.53
CA VAL A 181 22.65 -59.87 -40.79
C VAL A 181 21.66 -59.39 -39.75
N ASP A 182 21.94 -59.74 -38.50
CA ASP A 182 21.14 -59.34 -37.35
C ASP A 182 20.98 -57.82 -37.27
N ALA A 183 19.72 -57.39 -37.16
CA ALA A 183 19.36 -55.99 -36.98
C ALA A 183 19.56 -55.55 -35.52
N ALA A 184 20.81 -55.37 -35.11
CA ALA A 184 21.17 -54.75 -33.83
C ALA A 184 21.38 -53.23 -34.01
N ALA A 185 20.29 -52.47 -33.97
CA ALA A 185 20.32 -51.02 -33.75
C ALA A 185 19.59 -50.73 -32.44
N GLU A 186 20.35 -50.52 -31.37
CA GLU A 186 19.80 -50.11 -30.08
C GLU A 186 19.29 -48.66 -30.16
N ASP A 187 17.98 -48.46 -30.07
CA ASP A 187 17.38 -47.14 -29.80
C ASP A 187 17.73 -46.73 -28.36
N VAL A 188 18.82 -45.98 -28.22
CA VAL A 188 19.20 -45.33 -26.95
C VAL A 188 18.35 -44.06 -26.79
N ASP A 189 17.18 -44.22 -26.17
CA ASP A 189 16.31 -43.10 -25.80
C ASP A 189 16.93 -42.30 -24.65
N GLY A 190 17.30 -41.05 -24.95
CA GLY A 190 17.92 -40.13 -24.01
C GLY A 190 16.89 -39.19 -23.40
N GLU A 191 16.12 -39.66 -22.42
CA GLU A 191 15.27 -38.79 -21.61
C GLU A 191 16.15 -37.79 -20.81
N TYR A 192 15.93 -36.50 -21.04
CA TYR A 192 16.50 -35.44 -20.21
C TYR A 192 15.48 -34.99 -19.16
N GLU A 193 15.74 -35.29 -17.90
CA GLU A 193 15.03 -34.68 -16.76
C GLU A 193 15.24 -33.16 -16.75
N ILE A 194 14.20 -32.41 -16.35
CA ILE A 194 14.26 -30.96 -16.12
C ILE A 194 13.88 -30.73 -14.65
N GLU A 195 14.85 -30.27 -13.85
CA GLU A 195 14.64 -29.72 -12.49
C GLU A 195 14.00 -28.31 -12.51
#